data_AF-A0A7X8WSQ7-F1
#
_entry.id   AF-A0A7X8WSQ7-F1
#
_cell.length_a   1.000
_cell.length_b   1.000
_cell.length_c   1.000
_cell.angle_alpha   90.00
_cell.angle_beta   90.00
_cell.angle_gamma   90.00
#
_symmetry.space_group_name_H-M   'P 1'
#
loop_
_entity.id
_entity.type
_entity.pdbx_description
1 polymer ?
#
loop_
_entity_poly.entity_id
_entity_poly.type
_entity_poly.pdbx_seq_one_letter_code
_entity_poly.pdbx_strand_id
1 'polypeptide(L)'
;MSLTVLDRHHTAEDTANNRRALEVALGIEPGTTRFVSQTHSSIVQSSGDQGWAQVETIGEGDAIVSEDGTDPIAILVADCLPIAFTTDYGPTAIAHAGRVGLLGGILQNTVQHLRTLDAQGNGTITATIGPGVCGQCYEVPESMRDQASLDHPA
;
A
#
# COMPACT_ATOMS: atom_id res chain seq x y z
N MET A 1 -9.93 5.06 37.33
CA MET A 1 -8.81 4.97 36.37
C MET A 1 -9.35 5.49 35.05
N SER A 2 -9.15 6.77 34.76
CA SER A 2 -9.70 7.41 33.56
C SER A 2 -8.84 7.00 32.38
N LEU A 3 -9.39 6.17 31.49
CA LEU A 3 -8.83 5.95 30.15
C LEU A 3 -9.09 7.22 29.35
N THR A 4 -8.18 8.19 29.45
CA THR A 4 -8.11 9.31 28.51
C THR A 4 -7.47 8.79 27.22
N VAL A 5 -8.23 8.00 26.47
CA VAL A 5 -8.04 7.91 25.02
C VAL A 5 -8.85 9.07 24.50
N LEU A 6 -8.20 10.12 24.02
CA LEU A 6 -8.65 11.14 23.07
C LEU A 6 -7.72 12.35 23.26
N ASP A 7 -7.08 12.74 22.16
CA ASP A 7 -6.26 13.93 21.97
C ASP A 7 -4.74 13.84 22.19
N ARG A 8 -4.14 12.66 21.94
CA ARG A 8 -2.70 12.62 21.57
C ARG A 8 -2.59 12.62 20.06
N HIS A 9 -2.30 13.79 19.48
CA HIS A 9 -1.76 13.83 18.13
C HIS A 9 -0.38 13.17 18.18
N HIS A 10 -0.17 12.11 17.38
CA HIS A 10 1.16 11.52 17.26
C HIS A 10 2.12 12.58 16.73
N THR A 11 3.25 12.74 17.41
CA THR A 11 4.33 13.58 16.91
C THR A 11 5.07 12.86 15.77
N ALA A 12 5.87 13.59 15.01
CA ALA A 12 6.79 12.99 14.06
C ALA A 12 7.76 12.01 14.74
N GLU A 13 8.15 12.31 15.98
CA GLU A 13 9.01 11.45 16.80
C GLU A 13 8.30 10.13 17.18
N ASP A 14 7.04 10.19 17.62
CA ASP A 14 6.25 8.99 17.92
C ASP A 14 6.14 8.08 16.68
N THR A 15 5.88 8.68 15.51
CA THR A 15 5.77 7.95 14.24
C THR A 15 7.09 7.28 13.87
N ALA A 16 8.21 8.00 13.97
CA ALA A 16 9.53 7.46 13.70
C ALA A 16 9.89 6.32 14.66
N ASN A 17 9.54 6.44 15.94
CA ASN A 17 9.77 5.39 16.94
C ASN A 17 8.93 4.14 16.67
N ASN A 18 7.66 4.30 16.28
CA ASN A 18 6.79 3.19 15.90
C ASN A 18 7.30 2.47 14.64
N ARG A 19 7.78 3.21 13.63
CA ARG A 19 8.41 2.61 12.44
C ARG A 19 9.66 1.81 12.80
N ARG A 20 10.57 2.37 13.60
CA ARG A 20 11.77 1.65 14.07
C ARG A 20 11.41 0.39 14.86
N ALA A 21 10.44 0.48 15.77
CA ALA A 21 10.01 -0.66 16.57
C ALA A 21 9.44 -1.79 15.70
N LEU A 22 8.65 -1.45 14.68
CA LEU A 22 8.14 -2.41 13.71
C LEU A 22 9.26 -3.06 12.89
N GLU A 23 10.19 -2.26 12.37
CA GLU A 23 11.34 -2.76 11.59
C GLU A 23 12.18 -3.75 12.42
N VAL A 24 12.50 -3.40 13.66
CA VAL A 24 13.23 -4.28 14.59
C VAL A 24 12.46 -5.58 14.83
N ALA A 25 11.13 -5.51 15.03
CA ALA A 25 10.30 -6.69 15.26
C ALA A 25 10.22 -7.62 14.04
N LEU A 26 10.34 -7.08 12.83
CA LEU A 26 10.33 -7.81 11.57
C LEU A 26 11.73 -8.24 11.09
N GLY A 27 12.80 -7.86 11.81
CA GLY A 27 14.18 -8.13 11.40
C GLY A 27 14.64 -7.28 10.21
N ILE A 28 13.98 -6.16 9.95
CA ILE A 28 14.32 -5.18 8.91
C ILE A 28 15.29 -4.16 9.50
N GLU A 29 16.26 -3.71 8.71
CA GLU A 29 17.19 -2.66 9.14
C GLU A 29 16.42 -1.36 9.45
N PRO A 30 16.61 -0.75 10.64
CA PRO A 30 15.87 0.45 11.01
C PRO A 30 16.10 1.62 10.05
N GLY A 31 15.02 2.28 9.62
CA GLY A 31 15.07 3.41 8.70
C GLY A 31 14.99 3.03 7.23
N THR A 32 14.91 1.74 6.88
CA THR A 32 15.00 1.27 5.49
C THR A 32 13.64 1.02 4.83
N THR A 33 12.54 0.92 5.57
CA THR A 33 11.22 0.72 4.93
C THR A 33 10.86 1.88 3.98
N ARG A 34 10.33 1.54 2.80
CA ARG A 34 9.90 2.49 1.76
C ARG A 34 8.42 2.82 1.95
N PHE A 35 8.10 4.11 1.87
CA PHE A 35 6.73 4.63 1.92
C PHE A 35 6.49 5.58 0.75
N VAL A 36 5.23 5.74 0.36
CA VAL A 36 4.77 6.73 -0.63
C VAL A 36 3.87 7.77 0.03
N SER A 37 3.81 8.95 -0.57
CA SER A 37 2.82 9.97 -0.23
C SER A 37 1.48 9.58 -0.87
N GLN A 38 0.65 8.87 -0.11
CA GLN A 38 -0.63 8.33 -0.58
C GLN A 38 -1.66 9.43 -0.81
N THR A 39 -2.19 9.50 -2.03
CA THR A 39 -3.18 10.51 -2.45
C THR A 39 -4.49 9.90 -2.95
N HIS A 40 -4.68 8.59 -2.73
CA HIS A 40 -5.77 7.79 -3.31
C HIS A 40 -5.75 7.78 -4.85
N SER A 41 -4.57 7.95 -5.42
CA SER A 41 -4.28 7.90 -6.84
C SER A 41 -4.23 6.45 -7.36
N SER A 42 -3.94 6.30 -8.65
CA SER A 42 -3.53 5.03 -9.26
C SER A 42 -2.04 5.02 -9.67
N ILE A 43 -1.22 5.87 -9.05
CA ILE A 43 0.22 5.99 -9.33
C ILE A 43 0.99 4.90 -8.58
N VAL A 44 1.92 4.24 -9.29
CA VAL A 44 2.80 3.19 -8.79
C VAL A 44 4.23 3.71 -8.81
N GLN A 45 4.96 3.54 -7.70
CA GLN A 45 6.38 3.88 -7.59
C GLN A 45 7.24 2.61 -7.58
N SER A 46 8.44 2.66 -8.16
CA SER A 46 9.50 1.68 -7.84
C SER A 46 10.10 2.03 -6.48
N SER A 47 10.51 1.03 -5.70
CA SER A 47 10.99 1.15 -4.32
C SER A 47 12.15 2.13 -4.11
N GLY A 48 13.03 2.26 -5.11
CA GLY A 48 14.24 3.07 -5.02
C GLY A 48 15.20 2.62 -3.91
N ASP A 49 16.24 3.41 -3.67
CA ASP A 49 17.34 3.07 -2.76
C ASP A 49 17.26 3.76 -1.37
N GLN A 50 16.31 4.68 -1.18
CA GLN A 50 16.22 5.50 0.02
C GLN A 50 15.06 5.10 0.95
N GLY A 51 15.38 4.80 2.20
CA GLY A 51 14.40 4.47 3.24
C GLY A 51 13.85 5.70 3.94
N TRP A 52 12.83 5.49 4.77
CA TRP A 52 12.13 6.59 5.46
C TRP A 52 13.00 7.48 6.35
N ALA A 53 14.14 6.97 6.82
CA ALA A 53 15.10 7.76 7.60
C ALA A 53 15.92 8.74 6.74
N GLN A 54 15.97 8.53 5.43
CA GLN A 54 16.66 9.39 4.46
C GLN A 54 15.68 10.34 3.76
N VAL A 55 14.55 9.80 3.29
CA VAL A 55 13.45 10.56 2.67
C VAL A 55 12.13 10.07 3.23
N GLU A 56 11.24 10.96 3.66
CA GLU A 56 9.99 10.54 4.33
C GLU A 56 9.12 9.63 3.45
N THR A 57 9.08 9.94 2.14
CA THR A 57 8.41 9.13 1.11
C THR A 57 9.24 9.19 -0.18
N ILE A 58 9.11 8.16 -1.03
CA ILE A 58 9.82 8.06 -2.32
C ILE A 58 9.10 8.81 -3.46
N GLY A 59 7.96 9.44 -3.17
CA GLY A 59 7.14 10.18 -4.14
C GLY A 59 5.65 10.04 -3.89
N GLU A 60 4.84 10.75 -4.67
CA GLU A 60 3.39 10.58 -4.69
C GLU A 60 3.03 9.21 -5.30
N GLY A 61 2.15 8.47 -4.63
CA GLY A 61 1.66 7.20 -5.15
C GLY A 61 0.91 6.39 -4.12
N ASP A 62 0.25 5.34 -4.60
CA ASP A 62 -0.57 4.45 -3.79
C ASP A 62 -0.18 2.98 -3.98
N ALA A 63 0.92 2.71 -4.67
CA ALA A 63 1.57 1.41 -4.67
C ALA A 63 3.09 1.54 -4.81
N ILE A 64 3.80 0.55 -4.28
CA ILE A 64 5.25 0.42 -4.38
C ILE A 64 5.58 -0.97 -4.94
N VAL A 65 6.49 -1.03 -5.90
CA VAL A 65 7.07 -2.28 -6.43
C VAL A 65 8.51 -2.39 -5.94
N SER A 66 8.86 -3.50 -5.28
CA SER A 66 10.25 -3.92 -5.10
C SER A 66 10.64 -4.81 -6.27
N GLU A 67 11.52 -4.30 -7.13
CA GLU A 67 11.82 -4.91 -8.42
C GLU A 67 12.60 -6.22 -8.31
N ASP A 68 13.39 -6.41 -7.24
CA ASP A 68 14.08 -7.67 -6.95
C ASP A 68 13.40 -8.48 -5.82
N GLY A 69 12.35 -7.91 -5.21
CA GLY A 69 11.59 -8.52 -4.12
C GLY A 69 12.28 -8.45 -2.76
N THR A 70 13.38 -7.73 -2.61
CA THR A 70 14.17 -7.66 -1.37
C THR A 70 13.93 -6.40 -0.54
N ASP A 71 13.34 -5.35 -1.14
CA ASP A 71 13.11 -4.09 -0.43
C ASP A 71 11.94 -4.19 0.55
N PRO A 72 12.10 -3.67 1.79
CA PRO A 72 10.99 -3.53 2.71
C PRO A 72 10.07 -2.39 2.23
N ILE A 73 8.89 -2.75 1.73
CA ILE A 73 7.88 -1.80 1.22
C ILE A 73 6.65 -1.77 2.14
N ALA A 74 6.08 -0.58 2.34
CA ALA A 74 4.89 -0.42 3.16
C ALA A 74 3.93 0.65 2.60
N ILE A 75 2.65 0.42 2.85
CA ILE A 75 1.56 1.41 2.72
C ILE A 75 0.90 1.58 4.07
N LEU A 76 0.26 2.72 4.27
CA LEU A 76 -0.52 3.03 5.46
C LEU A 76 -2.01 2.92 5.13
N VAL A 77 -2.76 2.25 6.00
CA VAL A 77 -4.22 2.11 5.87
C VAL A 77 -4.90 2.39 7.20
N ALA A 78 -6.06 3.01 7.10
CA ALA A 78 -7.13 2.94 8.07
C ALA A 78 -8.42 2.87 7.22
N ASP A 79 -9.13 1.75 7.27
CA ASP A 79 -10.28 1.39 6.42
C ASP A 79 -9.98 1.01 4.96
N CYS A 80 -9.11 1.71 4.23
CA CYS A 80 -8.79 1.32 2.85
C CYS A 80 -8.15 -0.07 2.75
N LEU A 81 -8.27 -0.74 1.59
CA LEU A 81 -7.80 -2.12 1.41
C LEU A 81 -6.28 -2.15 1.15
N PRO A 82 -5.46 -2.81 1.99
CA PRO A 82 -4.07 -3.10 1.66
C PRO A 82 -3.99 -4.38 0.81
N ILE A 83 -3.33 -4.31 -0.35
CA ILE A 83 -3.15 -5.46 -1.26
C ILE A 83 -1.65 -5.75 -1.39
N ALA A 84 -1.23 -6.94 -0.98
CA ALA A 84 0.13 -7.41 -1.18
C ALA A 84 0.20 -8.31 -2.42
N PHE A 85 1.21 -8.12 -3.25
CA PHE A 85 1.47 -8.92 -4.44
C PHE A 85 2.80 -9.65 -4.28
N THR A 86 2.78 -10.96 -4.53
CA THR A 86 3.99 -11.78 -4.64
C THR A 86 4.04 -12.42 -6.01
N THR A 87 5.26 -12.65 -6.49
CA THR A 87 5.49 -13.31 -7.76
C THR A 87 6.40 -14.51 -7.59
N ASP A 88 6.27 -15.52 -8.46
CA ASP A 88 7.19 -16.67 -8.49
C ASP A 88 8.50 -16.37 -9.23
N TYR A 89 8.63 -15.15 -9.79
CA TYR A 89 9.79 -14.69 -10.56
C TYR A 89 10.61 -13.60 -9.85
N GLY A 90 10.29 -13.25 -8.60
CA GLY A 90 11.12 -12.38 -7.74
C GLY A 90 10.41 -11.12 -7.22
N PRO A 91 10.00 -10.19 -8.10
CA PRO A 91 9.41 -8.90 -7.71
C PRO A 91 8.24 -9.04 -6.73
N THR A 92 8.09 -8.07 -5.84
CA THR A 92 6.93 -7.95 -4.95
C THR A 92 6.34 -6.55 -5.03
N ALA A 93 5.08 -6.39 -4.62
CA ALA A 93 4.48 -5.07 -4.55
C ALA A 93 3.49 -4.99 -3.40
N ILE A 94 3.19 -3.76 -2.97
CA ILE A 94 2.12 -3.48 -2.03
C ILE A 94 1.34 -2.25 -2.51
N ALA A 95 0.02 -2.31 -2.45
CA ALA A 95 -0.88 -1.26 -2.91
C ALA A 95 -1.89 -0.88 -1.83
N HIS A 96 -2.11 0.42 -1.69
CA HIS A 96 -3.22 1.03 -1.01
C HIS A 96 -4.39 1.19 -2.00
N ALA A 97 -5.44 0.39 -1.81
CA ALA A 97 -6.64 0.43 -2.62
C ALA A 97 -7.78 1.10 -1.85
N GLY A 98 -7.69 2.42 -1.72
CA GLY A 98 -8.86 3.25 -1.41
C GLY A 98 -9.81 3.33 -2.60
N ARG A 99 -11.08 3.70 -2.37
CA ARG A 99 -12.13 3.68 -3.41
C ARG A 99 -11.73 4.42 -4.70
N VAL A 100 -11.16 5.62 -4.60
CA VAL A 100 -10.76 6.41 -5.77
C VAL A 100 -9.64 5.72 -6.55
N GLY A 101 -8.58 5.27 -5.87
CA GLY A 101 -7.47 4.56 -6.51
C GLY A 101 -7.86 3.20 -7.08
N LEU A 102 -8.75 2.47 -6.39
CA LEU A 102 -9.28 1.19 -6.84
C LEU A 102 -10.05 1.33 -8.16
N LEU A 103 -11.02 2.26 -8.21
CA LEU A 103 -11.76 2.55 -9.45
C LEU A 103 -10.84 3.17 -10.52
N GLY A 104 -9.83 3.93 -10.10
CA GLY A 104 -8.80 4.52 -10.97
C GLY A 104 -7.75 3.54 -11.49
N GLY A 105 -7.81 2.27 -11.11
CA GLY A 105 -6.97 1.20 -11.67
C GLY A 105 -5.67 0.91 -10.95
N ILE A 106 -5.51 1.27 -9.67
CA ILE A 106 -4.24 1.04 -8.93
C ILE A 106 -3.77 -0.42 -8.98
N LEU A 107 -4.70 -1.39 -8.92
CA LEU A 107 -4.34 -2.81 -8.96
C LEU A 107 -3.88 -3.24 -10.35
N GLN A 108 -4.55 -2.77 -11.39
CA GLN A 108 -4.21 -3.00 -12.79
C GLN A 108 -2.84 -2.40 -13.11
N ASN A 109 -2.59 -1.17 -12.66
CA ASN A 109 -1.30 -0.50 -12.84
C ASN A 109 -0.18 -1.22 -12.08
N THR A 110 -0.45 -1.70 -10.87
CA THR A 110 0.53 -2.49 -10.09
C THR A 110 0.87 -3.80 -10.79
N VAL A 111 -0.14 -4.53 -11.27
CA VAL A 111 0.05 -5.77 -12.03
C VAL A 111 0.79 -5.49 -13.33
N GLN A 112 0.45 -4.42 -14.05
CA GLN A 112 1.13 -4.05 -15.29
C GLN A 112 2.63 -3.79 -15.04
N HIS A 113 2.97 -3.08 -13.97
CA HIS A 113 4.36 -2.86 -13.58
C HIS A 113 5.07 -4.19 -13.26
N LEU A 114 4.47 -5.04 -12.42
CA LEU A 114 5.05 -6.36 -12.13
C LEU A 114 5.26 -7.21 -13.40
N ARG A 115 4.37 -7.06 -14.39
CA ARG A 115 4.49 -7.77 -15.68
C ARG A 115 5.60 -7.23 -16.56
N THR A 116 6.00 -5.96 -16.45
CA THR A 116 7.17 -5.47 -17.19
C THR A 116 8.48 -6.08 -16.67
N LEU A 117 8.48 -6.63 -15.46
CA LEU A 117 9.62 -7.30 -14.83
C LEU A 117 9.64 -8.82 -15.09
N ASP A 118 8.57 -9.38 -15.65
CA ASP A 118 8.47 -10.80 -15.99
C ASP A 118 9.10 -11.08 -17.36
N ALA A 119 10.42 -11.33 -17.37
CA ALA A 119 11.17 -11.56 -18.60
C ALA A 119 10.68 -12.75 -19.44
N GLN A 120 10.04 -13.75 -18.81
CA GLN A 120 9.52 -14.94 -19.48
C GLN A 120 8.05 -14.78 -19.89
N GLY A 121 7.34 -13.82 -19.29
CA GLY A 121 5.96 -13.47 -19.61
C GLY A 121 4.92 -14.51 -19.20
N ASN A 122 5.31 -15.51 -18.40
CA ASN A 122 4.47 -16.62 -17.97
C ASN A 122 4.44 -16.80 -16.44
N GLY A 123 4.99 -15.84 -15.68
CA GLY A 123 5.05 -15.89 -14.24
C GLY A 123 3.68 -15.79 -13.57
N THR A 124 3.59 -16.28 -12.35
CA THR A 124 2.38 -16.19 -11.53
C THR A 124 2.46 -14.97 -10.62
N ILE A 125 1.40 -14.18 -10.59
CA ILE A 125 1.22 -13.09 -9.62
C ILE A 125 0.10 -13.51 -8.66
N THR A 126 0.41 -13.54 -7.36
CA THR A 126 -0.57 -13.79 -6.30
C THR A 126 -0.87 -12.48 -5.60
N ALA A 127 -2.15 -12.13 -5.46
CA ALA A 127 -2.60 -10.98 -4.70
C ALA A 127 -3.28 -11.45 -3.39
N THR A 128 -2.85 -10.87 -2.26
CA THR A 128 -3.45 -11.10 -0.95
C THR A 128 -4.08 -9.81 -0.44
N ILE A 129 -5.36 -9.90 -0.07
CA ILE A 129 -6.11 -8.78 0.51
C ILE A 129 -5.92 -8.80 2.02
N GLY A 130 -5.31 -7.76 2.57
CA GLY A 130 -5.15 -7.61 4.02
C GLY A 130 -6.36 -6.96 4.69
N PRO A 131 -6.25 -6.63 5.99
CA PRO A 131 -7.35 -6.06 6.76
C PRO A 131 -7.76 -4.66 6.25
N GLY A 132 -9.06 -4.48 5.99
CA GLY A 132 -9.68 -3.20 5.68
C GLY A 132 -11.15 -3.19 6.07
N VAL A 133 -11.85 -2.08 5.79
CA VAL A 133 -13.25 -1.92 6.15
C VAL A 133 -14.12 -2.99 5.46
N CYS A 134 -15.03 -3.60 6.23
CA CYS A 134 -15.89 -4.63 5.70
C CYS A 134 -16.97 -4.05 4.78
N GLY A 135 -17.43 -4.81 3.78
CA GLY A 135 -18.48 -4.35 2.86
C GLY A 135 -19.81 -3.98 3.55
N GLN A 136 -20.12 -4.61 4.69
CA GLN A 136 -21.30 -4.27 5.52
C GLN A 136 -21.07 -3.05 6.44
N CYS A 137 -19.82 -2.64 6.61
CA CYS A 137 -19.37 -1.59 7.51
C CYS A 137 -19.15 -0.27 6.74
N TYR A 138 -18.85 -0.36 5.44
CA TYR A 138 -18.50 0.77 4.60
C TYR A 138 -19.75 1.39 3.96
N GLU A 139 -20.41 2.26 4.71
CA GLU A 139 -21.58 3.00 4.22
C GLU A 139 -21.15 4.03 3.18
N VAL A 140 -21.78 3.97 2.00
CA VAL A 140 -21.59 4.93 0.92
C VAL A 140 -22.96 5.37 0.38
N PRO A 141 -23.08 6.60 -0.17
CA PRO A 141 -24.29 7.02 -0.86
C PRO A 141 -24.67 6.05 -1.98
N GLU A 142 -25.98 5.82 -2.16
CA GLU A 142 -26.51 4.92 -3.18
C GLU A 142 -26.01 5.28 -4.59
N SER A 143 -26.05 6.56 -4.94
CA SER A 143 -25.56 7.04 -6.23
C SER A 143 -24.09 6.69 -6.50
N MET A 144 -23.26 6.65 -5.46
CA MET A 144 -21.84 6.28 -5.58
C MET A 144 -21.68 4.79 -5.85
N ARG A 145 -22.46 3.93 -5.18
CA ARG A 145 -22.48 2.49 -5.43
C ARG A 145 -22.97 2.18 -6.84
N ASP A 146 -24.05 2.84 -7.27
CA ASP A 146 -24.66 2.61 -8.57
C ASP A 146 -23.70 3.03 -9.68
N GLN A 147 -23.05 4.19 -9.53
CA GLN A 147 -22.03 4.65 -10.48
C GLN A 147 -20.86 3.67 -10.58
N ALA A 148 -20.33 3.21 -9.43
CA ALA A 148 -19.25 2.23 -9.43
C ALA A 148 -19.65 0.91 -10.13
N SER A 149 -20.90 0.48 -9.97
CA SER A 149 -21.42 -0.75 -10.59
C SER A 149 -21.62 -0.61 -12.10
N LEU A 150 -21.93 0.60 -12.58
CA LEU A 150 -22.02 0.91 -14.01
C LEU A 150 -20.64 0.94 -14.67
N ASP A 151 -19.67 1.56 -14.00
CA ASP A 151 -18.31 1.72 -14.53
C ASP A 151 -17.50 0.41 -14.47
N HIS A 152 -17.78 -0.43 -13.46
CA HIS A 152 -17.09 -1.70 -13.22
C HIS A 152 -18.09 -2.84 -12.93
N PRO A 153 -18.72 -3.41 -13.97
CA PRO A 153 -19.65 -4.52 -13.79
C PRO A 153 -18.94 -5.78 -13.29
N ALA A 154 -19.67 -6.62 -12.55
CA ALA A 154 -19.19 -7.90 -12.02
C ALA A 154 -18.99 -8.97 -13.09
#